data_AF-A0A813HMC9-F1
#
_entry.id   AF-A0A813HMC9-F1
#
_cell.length_a   1.000
_cell.length_b   1.000
_cell.length_c   1.000
_cell.angle_alpha   90.00
_cell.angle_beta   90.00
_cell.angle_gamma   90.00
#
_symmetry.space_group_name_H-M   'P 1'
#
loop_
_entity.id
_entity.type
_entity.pdbx_description
1 polymer ?
#
loop_
_entity_poly.entity_id
_entity_poly.type
_entity_poly.pdbx_seq_one_letter_code
_entity_poly.pdbx_strand_id
1 'polypeptide(L)'
;MNWVWESKRGITCAQFDNARTEAKVAMPESFQKTKDKWEQTLRAYISVLEGSLEHADRIGLTESRQSKIASKTSRPAALLEFLGGLHSAPSMRAFAMTGSDSHYLTRCHQFQQAICGRCCASEPVPGSFQKCGACKTVRYCGTDCQRKHWGAGHRDECKARSQRAP
;
A
#
# COMPACT_ATOMS: atom_id res chain seq x y z
N MET A 1 -12.33 1.40 -10.89
CA MET A 1 -12.29 0.49 -9.73
C MET A 1 -13.23 1.06 -8.69
N ASN A 2 -14.01 0.22 -8.02
CA ASN A 2 -15.07 0.65 -7.12
C ASN A 2 -14.46 1.06 -5.75
N TRP A 3 -14.69 2.32 -5.34
CA TRP A 3 -14.11 3.03 -4.18
C TRP A 3 -14.18 2.23 -2.86
N VAL A 4 -15.20 1.36 -2.74
CA VAL A 4 -15.39 0.47 -1.58
C VAL A 4 -14.22 -0.51 -1.40
N TRP A 5 -13.65 -1.03 -2.48
CA TRP A 5 -12.57 -2.03 -2.41
C TRP A 5 -11.20 -1.39 -2.14
N GLU A 6 -10.98 -0.18 -2.64
CA GLU A 6 -9.78 0.60 -2.34
C GLU A 6 -9.76 1.04 -0.88
N SER A 7 -10.91 1.48 -0.36
CA SER A 7 -11.06 1.83 1.06
C SER A 7 -10.85 0.62 1.98
N LYS A 8 -11.43 -0.54 1.65
CA LYS A 8 -11.23 -1.79 2.40
C LYS A 8 -9.78 -2.28 2.37
N ARG A 9 -9.07 -2.10 1.24
CA ARG A 9 -7.65 -2.44 1.12
C ARG A 9 -6.78 -1.50 1.97
N GLY A 10 -7.08 -0.20 1.97
CA GLY A 10 -6.36 0.77 2.80
C GLY A 10 -6.52 0.51 4.30
N ILE A 11 -7.73 0.17 4.74
CA ILE A 11 -8.02 -0.16 6.14
C ILE A 11 -7.28 -1.44 6.56
N THR A 12 -7.31 -2.49 5.75
CA THR A 12 -6.64 -3.77 6.09
C THR A 12 -5.12 -3.64 6.13
N CYS A 13 -4.52 -2.79 5.30
CA CYS A 13 -3.09 -2.50 5.38
C CYS A 13 -2.71 -1.69 6.63
N ALA A 14 -3.48 -0.65 6.98
CA ALA A 14 -3.23 0.11 8.21
C ALA A 14 -3.38 -0.79 9.46
N GLN A 15 -4.37 -1.67 9.46
CA GLN A 15 -4.54 -2.69 10.49
C GLN A 15 -3.33 -3.63 10.56
N PHE A 16 -2.75 -3.99 9.42
CA PHE A 16 -1.58 -4.87 9.36
C PHE A 16 -0.34 -4.19 9.95
N ASP A 17 -0.09 -2.93 9.57
CA ASP A 17 1.04 -2.16 10.10
C ASP A 17 0.91 -1.92 11.61
N ASN A 18 -0.32 -1.72 12.10
CA ASN A 18 -0.61 -1.64 13.54
C ASN A 18 -0.35 -2.98 14.24
N ALA A 19 -0.85 -4.10 13.70
CA ALA A 19 -0.61 -5.44 14.25
C ALA A 19 0.88 -5.79 14.27
N ARG A 20 1.62 -5.40 13.24
CA ARG A 20 3.09 -5.55 13.19
C ARG A 20 3.79 -4.69 14.23
N THR A 21 3.35 -3.45 14.43
CA THR A 21 3.92 -2.56 15.44
C THR A 21 3.71 -3.12 16.85
N GLU A 22 2.51 -3.66 17.12
CA GLU A 22 2.23 -4.39 18.35
C GLU A 22 3.11 -5.64 18.49
N ALA A 23 3.33 -6.38 17.39
CA ALA A 23 4.18 -7.56 17.38
C ALA A 23 5.65 -7.26 17.73
N LYS A 24 6.17 -6.07 17.40
CA LYS A 24 7.54 -5.65 17.77
C LYS A 24 7.75 -5.53 19.27
N VAL A 25 6.69 -5.20 20.01
CA VAL A 25 6.72 -4.98 21.47
C VAL A 25 5.99 -6.07 22.24
N ALA A 26 5.58 -7.16 21.57
CA ALA A 26 4.79 -8.20 22.19
C ALA A 26 5.55 -8.90 23.32
N MET A 27 4.87 -9.08 24.45
CA MET A 27 5.35 -9.80 25.62
C MET A 27 4.90 -11.27 25.56
N PRO A 28 5.53 -12.18 26.31
CA PRO A 28 5.08 -13.57 26.40
C PRO A 28 3.59 -13.69 26.77
N GLU A 29 3.09 -12.88 27.71
CA GLU A 29 1.68 -12.90 28.10
C GLU A 29 0.71 -12.41 27.01
N SER A 30 1.18 -11.59 26.07
CA SER A 30 0.36 -11.02 24.99
C SER A 30 0.60 -11.72 23.65
N PHE A 31 1.47 -12.74 23.61
CA PHE A 31 1.93 -13.39 22.39
C PHE A 31 0.75 -13.91 21.55
N GLN A 32 -0.07 -14.79 22.12
CA GLN A 32 -1.15 -15.44 21.38
C GLN A 32 -2.14 -14.42 20.84
N LYS A 33 -2.57 -13.47 21.68
CA LYS A 33 -3.48 -12.39 21.30
C LYS A 33 -2.93 -11.55 20.14
N THR A 34 -1.64 -11.23 20.18
CA THR A 34 -0.98 -10.42 19.14
C THR A 34 -0.85 -11.22 17.84
N LYS A 35 -0.49 -12.51 17.94
CA LYS A 35 -0.43 -13.44 16.81
C LYS A 35 -1.79 -13.58 16.14
N ASP A 36 -2.86 -13.85 16.90
CA ASP A 36 -4.22 -14.03 16.39
C ASP A 36 -4.71 -12.77 15.65
N LYS A 37 -4.46 -11.59 16.23
CA LYS A 37 -4.79 -10.30 15.60
C LYS A 37 -4.04 -10.11 14.28
N TRP A 38 -2.76 -10.49 14.25
CA TRP A 38 -1.94 -10.39 13.06
C TRP A 38 -2.42 -11.33 11.94
N GLU A 39 -2.70 -12.58 12.28
CA GLU A 39 -3.27 -13.58 11.36
C GLU A 39 -4.64 -13.14 10.83
N GLN A 40 -5.53 -12.67 11.70
CA GLN A 40 -6.86 -12.21 11.32
C GLN A 40 -6.78 -11.05 10.31
N THR A 41 -5.85 -10.13 10.52
CA THR A 41 -5.65 -9.00 9.62
C THR A 41 -5.13 -9.44 8.25
N LEU A 42 -4.22 -10.43 8.21
CA LEU A 42 -3.76 -11.01 6.94
C LEU A 42 -4.85 -11.75 6.20
N ARG A 43 -5.67 -12.52 6.91
CA ARG A 43 -6.83 -13.21 6.31
C ARG A 43 -7.80 -12.21 5.68
N ALA A 44 -8.09 -11.10 6.37
CA ALA A 44 -8.92 -10.02 5.83
C ALA A 44 -8.30 -9.39 4.57
N TYR A 45 -6.97 -9.18 4.58
CA TYR A 45 -6.26 -8.64 3.42
C TYR A 45 -6.27 -9.59 2.22
N ILE A 46 -6.04 -10.89 2.43
CA ILE A 46 -6.13 -11.93 1.39
C ILE A 46 -7.53 -11.94 0.77
N SER A 47 -8.57 -11.96 1.59
CA SER A 47 -9.96 -11.94 1.12
C SER A 47 -10.29 -10.72 0.25
N VAL A 48 -9.75 -9.54 0.57
CA VAL A 48 -9.90 -8.33 -0.27
C VAL A 48 -9.21 -8.49 -1.62
N LEU A 49 -8.05 -9.15 -1.68
CA LEU A 49 -7.35 -9.41 -2.93
C LEU A 49 -8.07 -10.46 -3.78
N GLU A 50 -8.59 -11.52 -3.18
CA GLU A 50 -9.40 -12.54 -3.84
C GLU A 50 -10.68 -11.94 -4.45
N GLY A 51 -11.41 -11.12 -3.69
CA GLY A 51 -12.57 -10.40 -4.23
C GLY A 51 -12.20 -9.43 -5.37
N SER A 52 -10.98 -8.90 -5.38
CA SER A 52 -10.47 -8.09 -6.49
C SER A 52 -10.19 -8.93 -7.74
N LEU A 53 -9.75 -10.19 -7.59
CA LEU A 53 -9.58 -11.15 -8.69
C LEU A 53 -10.92 -11.55 -9.30
N GLU A 54 -11.88 -11.93 -8.47
CA GLU A 54 -13.23 -12.30 -8.93
C GLU A 54 -13.93 -11.14 -9.63
N HIS A 55 -13.72 -9.90 -9.16
CA HIS A 55 -14.22 -8.72 -9.86
C HIS A 55 -13.53 -8.52 -11.20
N ALA A 56 -12.20 -8.70 -11.26
CA ALA A 56 -11.43 -8.59 -12.50
C ALA A 56 -11.87 -9.60 -13.57
N ASP A 57 -12.17 -10.82 -13.14
CA ASP A 57 -12.72 -11.88 -13.98
C ASP A 57 -14.10 -11.49 -14.55
N ARG A 58 -15.02 -11.06 -13.69
CA ARG A 58 -16.37 -10.65 -14.10
C ARG A 58 -16.42 -9.48 -15.10
N ILE A 59 -15.45 -8.57 -15.06
CA ILE A 59 -15.39 -7.44 -16.00
C ILE A 59 -14.52 -7.72 -17.24
N GLY A 60 -14.04 -8.96 -17.40
CA GLY A 60 -13.26 -9.37 -18.57
C GLY A 60 -11.89 -8.69 -18.67
N LEU A 61 -11.21 -8.45 -17.53
CA LEU A 61 -9.83 -7.95 -17.57
C LEU A 61 -8.90 -8.98 -18.25
N THR A 62 -7.90 -8.47 -18.98
CA THR A 62 -6.94 -9.32 -19.70
C THR A 62 -6.19 -10.28 -18.78
N GLU A 63 -5.83 -11.47 -19.29
CA GLU A 63 -5.07 -12.49 -18.54
C GLU A 63 -3.78 -11.94 -17.91
N SER A 64 -3.09 -11.03 -18.62
CA SER A 64 -1.90 -10.33 -18.10
C SER A 64 -2.19 -9.50 -16.84
N ARG A 65 -3.38 -8.90 -16.75
CA ARG A 65 -3.80 -8.13 -15.57
C ARG A 65 -4.30 -9.06 -14.45
N GLN A 66 -4.98 -10.15 -14.78
CA GLN A 66 -5.40 -11.17 -13.80
C GLN A 66 -4.19 -11.84 -13.13
N SER A 67 -3.19 -12.27 -13.91
CA SER A 67 -1.94 -12.86 -13.41
C SER A 67 -1.17 -11.90 -12.47
N LYS A 68 -1.19 -10.59 -12.76
CA LYS A 68 -0.62 -9.55 -11.88
C LYS A 68 -1.39 -9.37 -10.57
N ILE A 69 -2.67 -9.74 -10.49
CA ILE A 69 -3.43 -9.69 -9.25
C ILE A 69 -3.24 -11.02 -8.49
N ALA A 70 -3.17 -12.16 -9.20
CA ALA A 70 -2.98 -13.48 -8.60
C ALA A 70 -1.58 -13.63 -7.97
N SER A 71 -0.55 -13.11 -8.64
CA SER A 71 0.80 -13.03 -8.04
C SER A 71 0.87 -12.18 -6.76
N LYS A 72 -0.16 -11.37 -6.45
CA LYS A 72 -0.23 -10.56 -5.22
C LYS A 72 -0.87 -11.29 -4.04
N THR A 73 -1.63 -12.37 -4.27
CA THR A 73 -2.23 -13.18 -3.18
C THR A 73 -1.25 -14.20 -2.62
N SER A 74 -0.32 -14.70 -3.43
CA SER A 74 0.64 -15.75 -3.03
C SER A 74 1.53 -15.38 -1.84
N ARG A 75 1.98 -14.13 -1.75
CA ARG A 75 2.88 -13.69 -0.68
C ARG A 75 2.18 -13.44 0.66
N PRO A 76 1.01 -12.78 0.72
CA PRO A 76 0.19 -12.76 1.91
C PRO A 76 -0.18 -14.16 2.42
N ALA A 77 -0.44 -15.11 1.52
CA ALA A 77 -0.71 -16.50 1.89
C ALA A 77 0.52 -17.18 2.53
N ALA A 78 1.70 -17.08 1.90
CA ALA A 78 2.94 -17.60 2.48
C ALA A 78 3.29 -16.95 3.84
N LEU A 79 2.98 -15.67 3.99
CA LEU A 79 3.15 -14.94 5.24
C LEU A 79 2.21 -15.46 6.35
N LEU A 80 0.96 -15.78 6.00
CA LEU A 80 -0.01 -16.38 6.92
C LEU A 80 0.46 -17.76 7.40
N GLU A 81 0.97 -18.60 6.50
CA GLU A 81 1.56 -19.90 6.85
C GLU A 81 2.75 -19.74 7.81
N PHE A 82 3.64 -18.79 7.52
CA PHE A 82 4.80 -18.50 8.37
C PHE A 82 4.39 -18.04 9.77
N LEU A 83 3.43 -17.12 9.88
CA LEU A 83 2.91 -16.68 11.18
C LEU A 83 2.32 -17.85 11.98
N GLY A 84 1.61 -18.76 11.31
CA GLY A 84 1.08 -19.97 11.93
C GLY A 84 2.16 -20.80 12.64
N GLY A 85 3.37 -20.84 12.09
CA GLY A 85 4.53 -21.54 12.67
C GLY A 85 5.22 -20.82 13.84
N LEU A 86 4.89 -19.55 14.13
CA LEU A 86 5.47 -18.84 15.28
C LEU A 86 4.90 -19.39 16.59
N HIS A 87 5.76 -19.76 17.53
CA HIS A 87 5.36 -20.33 18.83
C HIS A 87 5.88 -19.53 20.04
N SER A 88 6.44 -18.33 19.83
CA SER A 88 6.99 -17.53 20.92
C SER A 88 7.00 -16.03 20.63
N ALA A 89 6.92 -15.20 21.68
CA ALA A 89 7.07 -13.75 21.54
C ALA A 89 8.44 -13.33 20.96
N PRO A 90 9.59 -13.92 21.36
CA PRO A 90 10.87 -13.59 20.73
C PRO A 90 10.92 -13.86 19.23
N SER A 91 10.41 -15.01 18.76
CA SER A 91 10.40 -15.32 17.32
C SER A 91 9.48 -14.38 16.55
N MET A 92 8.33 -14.00 17.12
CA MET A 92 7.42 -13.03 16.52
C MET A 92 8.02 -11.62 16.45
N ARG A 93 8.71 -11.17 17.51
CA ARG A 93 9.43 -9.88 17.51
C ARG A 93 10.55 -9.87 16.47
N ALA A 94 11.37 -10.92 16.43
CA ALA A 94 12.45 -11.05 15.46
C ALA A 94 11.89 -10.96 14.04
N PHE A 95 10.80 -11.69 13.77
CA PHE A 95 10.12 -11.65 12.50
C PHE A 95 9.60 -10.24 12.13
N ALA A 96 8.87 -9.59 13.04
CA ALA A 96 8.35 -8.24 12.85
C ALA A 96 9.46 -7.20 12.59
N MET A 97 10.62 -7.38 13.21
CA MET A 97 11.80 -6.50 13.05
C MET A 97 12.51 -6.68 11.71
N THR A 98 12.50 -7.89 11.11
CA THR A 98 13.14 -8.12 9.80
C THR A 98 12.50 -7.34 8.65
N GLY A 99 11.21 -6.97 8.75
CA GLY A 99 10.52 -6.16 7.74
C GLY A 99 10.36 -6.81 6.37
N SER A 100 10.62 -8.12 6.27
CA SER A 100 10.44 -8.94 5.07
C SER A 100 8.97 -8.96 4.58
N ASP A 101 8.04 -8.70 5.48
CA ASP A 101 6.59 -8.57 5.34
C ASP A 101 6.14 -7.16 4.94
N SER A 102 6.69 -6.13 5.58
CA SER A 102 6.25 -4.74 5.47
C SER A 102 6.62 -4.09 4.14
N HIS A 103 7.81 -4.38 3.61
CA HIS A 103 8.19 -3.85 2.30
C HIS A 103 7.23 -4.30 1.18
N TYR A 104 6.47 -5.39 1.38
CA TYR A 104 5.56 -5.93 0.38
C TYR A 104 4.12 -5.45 0.54
N LEU A 105 3.59 -5.36 1.77
CA LEU A 105 2.24 -4.84 1.99
C LEU A 105 2.18 -3.32 1.81
N THR A 106 3.23 -2.59 2.22
CA THR A 106 3.40 -1.17 1.90
C THR A 106 3.63 -0.95 0.40
N ARG A 107 4.27 -1.89 -0.33
CA ARG A 107 4.36 -1.83 -1.82
C ARG A 107 3.11 -2.29 -2.56
N CYS A 108 2.28 -3.15 -1.97
CA CYS A 108 0.94 -3.41 -2.48
C CYS A 108 0.02 -2.19 -2.29
N HIS A 109 0.30 -1.37 -1.27
CA HIS A 109 -0.25 -0.01 -1.11
C HIS A 109 0.29 1.00 -2.11
N GLN A 110 1.41 0.69 -2.77
CA GLN A 110 1.95 1.45 -3.88
C GLN A 110 1.24 1.10 -5.20
N PHE A 111 -0.06 0.72 -5.13
CA PHE A 111 -0.99 1.28 -6.08
C PHE A 111 -0.92 2.80 -5.89
N GLN A 112 -0.16 3.42 -6.79
CA GLN A 112 0.13 4.84 -6.87
C GLN A 112 -1.15 5.66 -6.81
N GLN A 113 -1.76 5.86 -5.64
CA GLN A 113 -2.67 6.97 -5.43
C GLN A 113 -1.78 8.16 -5.16
N ALA A 114 -1.50 8.90 -6.21
CA ALA A 114 -0.76 10.13 -6.07
C ALA A 114 -1.53 11.11 -5.19
N ILE A 115 -0.82 11.88 -4.37
CA ILE A 115 -1.41 13.00 -3.65
C ILE A 115 -1.18 14.25 -4.49
N CYS A 116 -2.21 15.09 -4.60
CA CYS A 116 -2.11 16.36 -5.30
C CYS A 116 -1.17 17.28 -4.52
N GLY A 117 -0.11 17.76 -5.16
CA GLY A 117 0.89 18.64 -4.54
C GLY A 117 0.34 20.00 -4.06
N ARG A 118 -0.90 20.36 -4.39
CA ARG A 118 -1.55 21.60 -3.92
C ARG A 118 -2.62 21.38 -2.87
N CYS A 119 -3.62 20.56 -3.19
CA CYS A 119 -4.83 20.43 -2.36
C CYS A 119 -4.83 19.15 -1.53
N CYS A 120 -3.77 18.35 -1.59
CA CYS A 120 -3.63 17.09 -0.87
C CYS A 120 -4.73 16.04 -1.15
N ALA A 121 -5.55 16.24 -2.19
CA ALA A 121 -6.51 15.25 -2.64
C ALA A 121 -5.78 13.97 -3.07
N SER A 122 -6.35 12.82 -2.71
CA SER A 122 -5.90 11.52 -3.21
C SER A 122 -6.39 11.30 -4.64
N GLU A 123 -5.57 10.61 -5.42
CA GLU A 123 -5.87 10.27 -6.80
C GLU A 123 -7.01 9.24 -6.88
N PRO A 124 -8.17 9.60 -7.48
CA PRO A 124 -9.35 8.73 -7.47
C PRO A 124 -9.22 7.53 -8.40
N VAL A 125 -8.38 7.64 -9.43
CA VAL A 125 -8.03 6.54 -10.35
C VAL A 125 -6.52 6.57 -10.55
N PRO A 126 -5.77 5.49 -10.22
CA PRO A 126 -4.32 5.47 -10.37
C PRO A 126 -3.86 5.90 -11.77
N GLY A 127 -3.02 6.93 -11.84
CA GLY A 127 -2.56 7.55 -13.10
C GLY A 127 -3.43 8.66 -13.68
N SER A 128 -4.55 9.03 -13.06
CA SER A 128 -5.39 10.18 -13.47
C SER A 128 -4.77 11.55 -13.15
N PHE A 129 -3.85 11.64 -12.19
CA PHE A 129 -3.17 12.87 -11.84
C PHE A 129 -2.02 13.15 -12.80
N GLN A 130 -1.93 14.40 -13.23
CA GLN A 130 -0.89 14.85 -14.15
C GLN A 130 0.41 15.14 -13.40
N LYS A 131 1.52 14.61 -13.91
CA LYS A 131 2.85 14.95 -13.39
C LYS A 131 3.23 16.36 -13.84
N CYS A 132 4.02 17.06 -13.02
CA CYS A 132 4.69 18.27 -13.47
C CYS A 132 5.56 17.95 -14.71
N GLY A 133 5.35 18.68 -15.81
CA GLY A 133 6.07 18.43 -17.07
C GLY A 133 7.59 18.60 -16.97
N ALA A 134 8.05 19.49 -16.08
CA ALA A 134 9.47 19.78 -15.89
C ALA A 134 10.16 18.77 -14.95
N CYS A 135 9.78 18.74 -13.67
CA CYS A 135 10.48 17.89 -12.68
C CYS A 135 9.97 16.45 -12.60
N LYS A 136 8.81 16.13 -13.18
CA LYS A 136 8.14 14.81 -13.19
C LYS A 136 7.93 14.15 -11.81
N THR A 137 8.17 14.90 -10.72
CA THR A 137 8.21 14.40 -9.34
C THR A 137 6.90 14.64 -8.60
N VAL A 138 6.28 15.81 -8.78
CA VAL A 138 4.99 16.17 -8.15
C VAL A 138 3.84 15.85 -9.11
N ARG A 139 2.69 15.44 -8.58
CA ARG A 139 1.46 15.17 -9.33
C ARG A 139 0.32 16.11 -8.91
N TYR A 140 -0.62 16.36 -9.82
CA TYR A 140 -1.75 17.26 -9.62
C TYR A 140 -3.05 16.65 -10.14
N CYS A 141 -4.15 16.89 -9.44
CA CYS A 141 -5.49 16.50 -9.89
C CYS A 141 -5.96 17.29 -11.13
N GLY A 142 -5.29 18.38 -11.46
CA GLY A 142 -5.59 19.21 -12.63
C GLY A 142 -4.65 20.40 -12.75
N THR A 143 -4.73 21.09 -13.89
CA THR A 143 -3.91 22.25 -14.24
C THR A 143 -4.10 23.43 -13.27
N ASP A 144 -5.28 23.59 -12.69
CA ASP A 144 -5.55 24.65 -11.70
C ASP A 144 -4.72 24.46 -10.42
N CYS A 145 -4.65 23.22 -9.91
CA CYS A 145 -3.82 22.90 -8.76
C CYS A 145 -2.34 23.08 -9.06
N GLN A 146 -1.90 22.72 -10.26
CA GLN A 146 -0.52 22.95 -10.71
C GLN A 146 -0.18 24.45 -10.74
N ARG A 147 -1.02 25.30 -11.38
CA ARG A 147 -0.80 26.75 -11.47
C ARG A 147 -0.77 27.42 -10.09
N LYS A 148 -1.71 27.03 -9.22
CA LYS A 148 -1.75 27.51 -7.84
C LYS A 148 -0.46 27.11 -7.11
N HIS A 149 -0.05 25.84 -7.16
CA HIS A 149 1.18 25.38 -6.51
C HIS A 149 2.44 26.06 -7.08
N TRP A 150 2.46 26.31 -8.39
CA TRP A 150 3.54 26.99 -9.07
C TRP A 150 3.84 28.36 -8.45
N GLY A 151 2.80 29.19 -8.27
CA GLY A 151 2.92 30.51 -7.64
C GLY A 151 3.17 30.47 -6.12
N ALA A 152 2.90 29.35 -5.46
CA ALA A 152 3.08 29.19 -4.01
C ALA A 152 4.47 28.69 -3.59
N GLY A 153 5.41 28.56 -4.53
CA GLY A 153 6.80 28.18 -4.25
C GLY A 153 7.31 26.98 -5.06
N HIS A 154 6.43 26.20 -5.70
CA HIS A 154 6.88 25.06 -6.49
C HIS A 154 7.79 25.45 -7.65
N ARG A 155 7.71 26.69 -8.17
CA ARG A 155 8.60 27.18 -9.22
C ARG A 155 10.07 27.03 -8.86
N ASP A 156 10.44 27.39 -7.63
CA ASP A 156 11.83 27.42 -7.20
C ASP A 156 12.32 26.01 -6.87
N GLU A 157 11.48 25.21 -6.21
CA GLU A 157 11.73 23.78 -5.99
C GLU A 157 11.87 22.99 -7.30
N CYS A 158 11.04 23.31 -8.30
CA CYS A 158 11.03 22.62 -9.58
C CYS A 158 12.33 22.85 -10.34
N LYS A 159 12.85 24.08 -10.34
CA LYS A 159 14.14 24.43 -10.96
C LYS A 159 15.31 23.71 -10.30
N ALA A 160 15.32 23.64 -8.97
CA ALA A 160 16.35 22.94 -8.22
C ALA A 160 16.38 21.44 -8.53
N ARG A 161 15.22 20.84 -8.81
CA ARG A 161 15.08 19.40 -9.10
C ARG A 161 15.26 19.03 -10.56
N SER A 162 14.98 19.93 -11.51
CA SER A 162 15.18 19.67 -12.94
C SER A 162 16.65 19.62 -13.36
N GLN A 163 17.57 20.12 -12.53
CA GLN A 163 19.01 20.14 -12.80
C GLN A 163 19.76 18.88 -12.32
N ARG A 164 19.03 17.89 -11.78
CA ARG A 164 19.59 16.58 -11.39
C ARG A 164 19.01 15.48 -12.28
N ALA A 165 19.50 15.40 -13.50
CA ALA A 165 19.38 14.21 -14.34
C ALA A 165 20.68 14.10 -15.16
N PRO A 166 21.50 13.03 -15.00
CA PRO A 166 22.46 12.65 -16.04
C PRO A 166 21.73 12.21 -17.31
#